data_AF-A0A1I5D1M3-F1
#
_entry.id   AF-A0A1I5D1M3-F1
#
_cell.length_a   1.000
_cell.length_b   1.000
_cell.length_c   1.000
_cell.angle_alpha   90.00
_cell.angle_beta   90.00
_cell.angle_gamma   90.00
#
_symmetry.space_group_name_H-M   'P 1'
#
loop_
_entity.id
_entity.type
_entity.pdbx_description
1 polymer ?
#
loop_
_entity_poly.entity_id
_entity_poly.type
_entity_poly.pdbx_seq_one_letter_code
_entity_poly.pdbx_strand_id
1 'polypeptide(L)'
;MKNTTQGAAADDSGLGIVEIVVSMFLLALLAMAFLPLLIQGMTASVKSATVATASQLLNQQLDLVRAVPPNCAAVQAFDDAVVPSTTDARGTAFQPVREVLACPASYPGVVNVKVMVKEGADVLAEAVTLVYVESATAPAPTPVPAP
;
A
#
# COMPACT_ATOMS: atom_id res chain seq x y z
N MET A 1 -61.40 -55.87 -32.93
CA MET A 1 -59.93 -56.02 -32.81
C MET A 1 -59.42 -54.88 -31.94
N LYS A 2 -58.58 -55.23 -30.96
CA LYS A 2 -58.02 -54.39 -29.89
C LYS A 2 -57.01 -53.37 -30.45
N ASN A 3 -56.96 -52.17 -29.88
CA ASN A 3 -55.74 -51.70 -29.21
C ASN A 3 -55.99 -50.43 -28.38
N THR A 4 -56.02 -50.68 -27.07
CA THR A 4 -55.90 -49.69 -26.00
C THR A 4 -54.40 -49.47 -25.77
N THR A 5 -53.91 -48.26 -25.99
CA THR A 5 -52.63 -47.81 -25.43
C THR A 5 -52.87 -46.48 -24.73
N GLN A 6 -53.37 -46.58 -23.50
CA GLN A 6 -53.20 -45.54 -22.49
C GLN A 6 -51.70 -45.41 -22.25
N GLY A 7 -51.09 -44.34 -22.76
CA GLY A 7 -49.79 -43.89 -22.28
C GLY A 7 -49.93 -43.57 -20.79
N ALA A 8 -49.04 -44.16 -19.99
CA ALA A 8 -49.03 -44.05 -18.55
C ALA A 8 -49.08 -42.58 -18.11
N ALA A 9 -50.22 -42.16 -17.58
CA ALA A 9 -50.32 -41.00 -16.70
C ALA A 9 -49.69 -41.39 -15.35
N ALA A 10 -48.37 -41.57 -15.35
CA ALA A 10 -47.60 -41.80 -14.15
C ALA A 10 -47.39 -40.45 -13.46
N ASP A 11 -48.31 -40.11 -12.57
CA ASP A 11 -48.07 -39.48 -11.26
C ASP A 11 -46.88 -38.50 -11.13
N ASP A 12 -46.79 -37.51 -12.03
CA ASP A 12 -45.69 -36.52 -12.12
C ASP A 12 -45.92 -35.32 -11.16
N SER A 13 -46.71 -35.50 -10.08
CA SER A 13 -47.27 -34.40 -9.29
C SER A 13 -46.51 -34.10 -7.98
N GLY A 14 -45.41 -34.80 -7.69
CA GLY A 14 -44.73 -34.70 -6.38
C GLY A 14 -43.23 -34.39 -6.40
N LEU A 15 -42.51 -34.65 -7.50
CA LEU A 15 -41.04 -34.51 -7.52
C LEU A 15 -40.55 -33.10 -7.95
N GLY A 16 -41.28 -32.41 -8.84
CA GLY A 16 -40.82 -31.15 -9.45
C GLY A 16 -40.69 -29.97 -8.47
N ILE A 17 -41.63 -29.79 -7.53
CA ILE A 17 -41.54 -28.70 -6.55
C ILE A 17 -40.42 -28.95 -5.54
N VAL A 18 -40.25 -30.20 -5.09
CA VAL A 18 -39.19 -30.55 -4.14
C VAL A 18 -37.81 -30.34 -4.76
N GLU A 19 -37.63 -30.73 -6.02
CA GLU A 19 -36.36 -30.56 -6.74
C GLU A 19 -35.97 -29.09 -6.90
N ILE A 20 -36.94 -28.20 -7.19
CA ILE A 20 -36.72 -26.75 -7.24
C ILE A 20 -36.29 -26.22 -5.88
N VAL A 21 -37.00 -26.59 -4.80
CA VAL A 21 -36.68 -26.15 -3.43
C VAL A 21 -35.28 -26.63 -3.02
N VAL A 22 -34.95 -27.88 -3.32
CA VAL A 22 -33.62 -28.45 -3.05
C VAL A 22 -32.55 -27.75 -3.86
N SER A 23 -32.78 -27.46 -5.15
CA SER A 23 -31.82 -26.77 -6.00
C SER A 23 -31.55 -25.34 -5.53
N MET A 24 -32.59 -24.61 -5.14
CA MET A 24 -32.43 -23.27 -4.55
C MET A 24 -31.72 -23.33 -3.20
N PHE A 25 -31.96 -24.37 -2.40
CA PHE A 25 -31.25 -24.60 -1.14
C PHE A 25 -29.76 -24.89 -1.38
N LEU A 26 -29.44 -25.78 -2.31
CA LEU A 26 -28.05 -26.07 -2.71
C LEU A 26 -27.36 -24.82 -3.27
N LEU A 27 -28.05 -24.03 -4.09
CA LEU A 27 -27.52 -22.77 -4.62
C LEU A 27 -27.25 -21.75 -3.50
N ALA A 28 -28.16 -21.64 -2.51
CA ALA A 28 -27.97 -20.77 -1.36
C ALA A 28 -26.77 -21.21 -0.50
N LEU A 29 -26.61 -22.52 -0.27
CA LEU A 29 -25.46 -23.06 0.45
C LEU A 29 -24.14 -22.79 -0.28
N LEU A 30 -24.12 -22.95 -1.61
CA LEU A 30 -22.95 -22.62 -2.42
C LEU A 30 -22.62 -21.12 -2.33
N ALA A 31 -23.61 -20.25 -2.47
CA ALA A 31 -23.40 -18.81 -2.35
C ALA A 31 -22.83 -18.42 -0.97
N MET A 32 -23.36 -19.01 0.10
CA MET A 32 -22.83 -18.80 1.46
C MET A 32 -21.40 -19.33 1.62
N ALA A 33 -21.06 -20.44 0.97
CA ALA A 33 -19.71 -21.00 1.01
C ALA A 33 -18.66 -20.12 0.30
N PHE A 34 -19.05 -19.35 -0.73
CA PHE A 34 -18.12 -18.47 -1.45
C PHE A 34 -17.95 -17.09 -0.81
N LEU A 35 -18.87 -16.65 0.04
CA LEU A 35 -18.84 -15.32 0.64
C LEU A 35 -17.54 -15.04 1.44
N PRO A 36 -17.00 -15.98 2.26
CA PRO A 36 -15.73 -15.77 2.93
C PRO A 36 -14.54 -15.57 1.98
N LEU A 37 -14.53 -16.30 0.85
CA LEU A 37 -13.47 -16.18 -0.16
C LEU A 37 -13.48 -14.79 -0.82
N LEU A 38 -14.67 -14.24 -1.10
CA LEU A 38 -14.81 -12.89 -1.63
C LEU A 38 -14.28 -11.83 -0.64
N ILE A 39 -14.62 -11.96 0.65
CA ILE A 39 -14.11 -11.06 1.70
C ILE A 39 -12.58 -11.14 1.79
N GLN A 40 -12.02 -12.35 1.75
CA GLN A 40 -10.57 -12.55 1.77
C GLN A 40 -9.89 -11.93 0.55
N GLY A 41 -10.44 -12.10 -0.65
CA GLY A 41 -9.91 -11.48 -1.87
C GLY A 41 -9.92 -9.95 -1.82
N MET A 42 -11.02 -9.35 -1.36
CA MET A 42 -11.12 -7.90 -1.22
C MET A 42 -10.16 -7.36 -0.16
N THR A 43 -10.10 -7.98 1.01
CA THR A 43 -9.21 -7.54 2.11
C THR A 43 -7.74 -7.64 1.71
N ALA A 44 -7.34 -8.70 1.01
CA ALA A 44 -5.99 -8.84 0.46
C ALA A 44 -5.66 -7.72 -0.55
N SER A 45 -6.63 -7.37 -1.40
CA SER A 45 -6.49 -6.29 -2.39
C SER A 45 -6.30 -4.93 -1.71
N VAL A 46 -7.11 -4.62 -0.68
CA VAL A 46 -7.00 -3.37 0.09
C VAL A 46 -5.62 -3.25 0.73
N LYS A 47 -5.16 -4.30 1.42
CA LYS A 47 -3.83 -4.32 2.06
C LYS A 47 -2.71 -4.08 1.04
N SER A 48 -2.77 -4.75 -0.10
CA SER A 48 -1.76 -4.60 -1.15
C SER A 48 -1.73 -3.17 -1.70
N ALA A 49 -2.89 -2.58 -1.93
CA ALA A 49 -2.99 -1.18 -2.37
C ALA A 49 -2.49 -0.20 -1.28
N THR A 50 -2.73 -0.47 0.01
CA THR A 50 -2.19 0.34 1.11
C THR A 50 -0.66 0.33 1.16
N VAL A 51 -0.04 -0.85 1.02
CA VAL A 51 1.42 -0.97 0.96
C VAL A 51 2.00 -0.30 -0.29
N ALA A 52 1.31 -0.39 -1.43
CA ALA A 52 1.73 0.28 -2.66
C ALA A 52 1.74 1.81 -2.49
N THR A 53 0.69 2.39 -1.92
CA THR A 53 0.63 3.83 -1.61
C THR A 53 1.74 4.23 -0.62
N ALA A 54 1.96 3.45 0.44
CA ALA A 54 3.04 3.71 1.38
C ALA A 54 4.42 3.70 0.70
N SER A 55 4.64 2.76 -0.22
CA SER A 55 5.88 2.68 -1.00
C SER A 55 6.06 3.87 -1.95
N GLN A 56 4.98 4.36 -2.56
CA GLN A 56 5.02 5.56 -3.41
C GLN A 56 5.42 6.80 -2.59
N LEU A 57 4.78 7.00 -1.42
CA LEU A 57 5.13 8.08 -0.51
C LEU A 57 6.57 7.97 -0.02
N LEU A 58 7.03 6.76 0.30
CA LEU A 58 8.40 6.50 0.70
C LEU A 58 9.38 6.89 -0.41
N ASN A 59 9.14 6.48 -1.66
CA ASN A 59 9.98 6.84 -2.79
C ASN A 59 10.02 8.36 -3.01
N GLN A 60 8.90 9.06 -2.85
CA GLN A 60 8.88 10.51 -2.91
C GLN A 60 9.82 11.13 -1.87
N GLN A 61 9.86 10.61 -0.63
CA GLN A 61 10.80 11.12 0.38
C GLN A 61 12.26 10.83 -0.01
N LEU A 62 12.53 9.66 -0.60
CA LEU A 62 13.87 9.31 -1.09
C LEU A 62 14.31 10.21 -2.26
N ASP A 63 13.39 10.63 -3.12
CA ASP A 63 13.70 11.58 -4.20
C ASP A 63 13.92 12.99 -3.64
N LEU A 64 13.14 13.40 -2.62
CA LEU A 64 13.35 14.68 -1.95
C LEU A 64 14.72 14.75 -1.26
N VAL A 65 15.16 13.70 -0.57
CA VAL A 65 16.49 13.72 0.08
C VAL A 65 17.63 13.78 -0.95
N ARG A 66 17.44 13.19 -2.13
CA ARG A 66 18.42 13.29 -3.24
C ARG A 66 18.55 14.71 -3.79
N ALA A 67 17.50 15.51 -3.70
CA ALA A 67 17.51 16.91 -4.12
C ALA A 67 18.12 17.87 -3.07
N VAL A 68 18.43 17.37 -1.86
CA VAL A 68 19.04 18.17 -0.80
C VAL A 68 20.49 18.49 -1.17
N PRO A 69 20.96 19.73 -0.97
CA PRO A 69 22.35 20.09 -1.16
C PRO A 69 23.32 19.16 -0.41
N PRO A 70 24.51 18.83 -0.96
CA PRO A 70 25.43 17.84 -0.41
C PRO A 70 26.23 18.38 0.79
N ASN A 71 25.57 19.00 1.76
CA ASN A 71 26.16 19.43 3.03
C ASN A 71 25.31 18.94 4.21
N CYS A 72 25.97 18.62 5.31
CA CYS A 72 25.31 18.04 6.49
C CYS A 72 24.18 18.91 7.02
N ALA A 73 24.36 20.23 7.11
CA ALA A 73 23.35 21.15 7.63
C ALA A 73 22.04 21.07 6.84
N ALA A 74 22.10 20.95 5.52
CA ALA A 74 20.91 20.80 4.68
C ALA A 74 20.23 19.43 4.87
N VAL A 75 21.00 18.36 5.04
CA VAL A 75 20.46 17.01 5.29
C VAL A 75 19.81 16.92 6.68
N GLN A 76 20.38 17.58 7.70
CA GLN A 76 19.76 17.69 9.03
C GLN A 76 18.48 18.53 8.99
N ALA A 77 18.49 19.67 8.28
CA ALA A 77 17.30 20.49 8.11
C ALA A 77 16.15 19.76 7.36
N PHE A 78 16.49 18.76 6.53
CA PHE A 78 15.50 17.89 5.89
C PHE A 78 14.79 16.95 6.90
N ASP A 79 15.46 16.58 7.99
CA ASP A 79 14.88 15.82 9.09
C ASP A 79 13.98 16.70 9.98
N ASP A 80 14.45 17.92 10.29
CA ASP A 80 13.72 18.89 11.11
C ASP A 80 12.44 19.40 10.44
N ALA A 81 12.34 19.29 9.11
CA ALA A 81 11.18 19.72 8.35
C ALA A 81 9.95 18.84 8.66
N VAL A 82 8.88 19.48 9.15
CA VAL A 82 7.60 18.81 9.42
C VAL A 82 7.04 18.20 8.14
N VAL A 83 6.79 16.88 8.17
CA VAL A 83 6.17 16.16 7.06
C VAL A 83 4.68 15.99 7.33
N PRO A 84 3.78 16.56 6.50
CA PRO A 84 2.35 16.42 6.71
C PRO A 84 1.89 14.98 6.44
N SER A 85 0.83 14.55 7.14
CA SER A 85 0.13 13.33 6.80
C SER A 85 -0.58 13.47 5.45
N THR A 86 -0.74 12.35 4.75
CA THR A 86 -1.52 12.27 3.51
C THR A 86 -2.61 11.22 3.69
N THR A 87 -3.86 11.59 3.43
CA THR A 87 -4.99 10.66 3.51
C THR A 87 -5.43 10.26 2.10
N ASP A 88 -5.61 8.96 1.86
CA ASP A 88 -6.11 8.48 0.58
C ASP A 88 -7.65 8.54 0.48
N ALA A 89 -8.19 8.22 -0.70
CA ALA A 89 -9.63 8.22 -0.94
C ALA A 89 -10.40 7.16 -0.12
N ARG A 90 -9.70 6.21 0.51
CA ARG A 90 -10.27 5.17 1.36
C ARG A 90 -10.29 5.58 2.84
N GLY A 91 -9.71 6.74 3.17
CA GLY A 91 -9.63 7.27 4.53
C GLY A 91 -8.41 6.76 5.31
N THR A 92 -7.48 6.02 4.68
CA THR A 92 -6.23 5.62 5.33
C THR A 92 -5.30 6.83 5.40
N ALA A 93 -4.88 7.19 6.62
CA ALA A 93 -3.93 8.27 6.86
C ALA A 93 -2.50 7.71 6.92
N PHE A 94 -1.66 8.17 5.99
CA PHE A 94 -0.25 7.84 5.92
C PHE A 94 0.58 8.98 6.52
N GLN A 95 1.49 8.63 7.41
CA GLN A 95 2.43 9.56 8.01
C GLN A 95 3.86 9.17 7.61
N PRO A 96 4.51 9.91 6.70
CA PRO A 96 5.94 9.75 6.46
C PRO A 96 6.72 10.26 7.67
N VAL A 97 7.76 9.53 8.03
CA VAL A 97 8.71 9.83 9.11
C VAL A 97 10.11 9.65 8.55
N ARG A 98 11.00 10.58 8.88
CA ARG A 98 12.40 10.57 8.49
C ARG A 98 13.23 10.51 9.76
N GLU A 99 14.36 9.83 9.68
CA GLU A 99 15.39 9.83 10.72
C GLU A 99 16.76 9.94 10.03
N VAL A 100 17.42 11.07 10.25
CA VAL A 100 18.78 11.32 9.77
C VAL A 100 19.78 11.03 10.89
N LEU A 101 20.71 10.11 10.66
CA LEU A 101 21.77 9.83 11.63
C LEU A 101 22.77 11.00 11.72
N ALA A 102 23.56 11.00 12.79
CA ALA A 102 24.60 12.00 13.00
C ALA A 102 25.54 12.10 11.78
N CYS A 103 25.83 13.34 11.38
CA CYS A 103 26.76 13.61 10.29
C CYS A 103 28.20 13.21 10.64
N PRO A 104 29.02 12.89 9.62
CA PRO A 104 30.41 12.51 9.83
C PRO A 104 31.22 13.66 10.44
N ALA A 105 32.23 13.31 11.26
CA ALA A 105 33.14 14.28 11.86
C ALA A 105 34.21 14.78 10.88
N SER A 106 34.49 14.01 9.82
CA SER A 106 35.42 14.36 8.74
C SER A 106 34.70 14.35 7.40
N TYR A 107 35.02 15.32 6.54
CA TYR A 107 34.41 15.48 5.23
C TYR A 107 35.44 15.27 4.11
N PRO A 108 35.04 14.70 2.96
CA PRO A 108 33.71 14.22 2.63
C PRO A 108 33.33 12.89 3.32
N GLY A 109 32.03 12.61 3.43
CA GLY A 109 31.51 11.39 4.06
C GLY A 109 30.09 11.05 3.64
N VAL A 110 29.48 10.07 4.32
CA VAL A 110 28.10 9.63 4.07
C VAL A 110 27.26 9.72 5.33
N VAL A 111 25.99 10.10 5.16
CA VAL A 111 24.96 10.15 6.22
C VAL A 111 23.93 9.08 5.93
N ASN A 112 23.53 8.32 6.95
CA ASN A 112 22.43 7.37 6.84
C ASN A 112 21.11 8.10 7.04
N VAL A 113 20.20 7.97 6.09
CA VAL A 113 18.84 8.52 6.17
C VAL A 113 17.86 7.36 6.09
N LYS A 114 17.09 7.18 7.15
CA LYS A 114 16.00 6.21 7.20
C LYS A 114 14.68 6.94 6.95
N VAL A 115 13.86 6.38 6.07
CA VAL A 115 12.52 6.85 5.77
C VAL A 115 11.54 5.73 6.09
N MET A 116 10.49 6.06 6.82
CA MET A 116 9.38 5.17 7.13
C MET A 116 8.06 5.82 6.73
N VAL A 117 7.07 5.03 6.35
CA VAL A 117 5.69 5.48 6.18
C VAL A 117 4.81 4.66 7.12
N LYS A 118 4.06 5.35 7.97
CA LYS A 118 3.24 4.75 9.03
C LYS A 118 1.75 4.95 8.78
N GLU A 119 0.94 3.99 9.25
CA GLU A 119 -0.50 4.15 9.48
C GLU A 119 -0.72 3.99 11.00
N GLY A 120 -0.96 5.11 11.69
CA GLY A 120 -0.97 5.12 13.16
C GLY A 120 0.39 4.69 13.73
N ALA A 121 0.42 3.54 14.41
CA ALA A 121 1.64 2.97 14.99
C ALA A 121 2.37 1.97 14.05
N ASP A 122 1.69 1.49 13.01
CA ASP A 122 2.21 0.43 12.15
C ASP A 122 3.11 1.00 11.04
N VAL A 123 4.31 0.44 10.89
CA VAL A 123 5.21 0.77 9.78
C VAL A 123 4.80 -0.06 8.56
N LEU A 124 4.35 0.62 7.50
CA LEU A 124 3.88 0.00 6.28
C LEU A 124 4.99 -0.17 5.23
N ALA A 125 5.94 0.77 5.21
CA ALA A 125 7.09 0.75 4.32
C ALA A 125 8.28 1.44 4.99
N GLU A 126 9.48 0.91 4.78
CA GLU A 126 10.73 1.42 5.33
C GLU A 126 11.87 1.25 4.32
N ALA A 127 12.77 2.23 4.27
CA ALA A 127 13.99 2.18 3.50
C ALA A 127 15.10 3.00 4.17
N VAL A 128 16.34 2.57 3.96
CA VAL A 128 17.53 3.30 4.38
C VAL A 128 18.34 3.65 3.13
N THR A 129 18.76 4.90 3.04
CA THR A 129 19.63 5.40 1.97
C THR A 129 20.86 6.08 2.55
N LEU A 130 21.92 6.11 1.75
CA LEU A 130 23.15 6.84 2.06
C LEU A 130 23.19 8.14 1.25
N VAL A 131 23.42 9.25 1.92
CA VAL A 131 23.56 10.57 1.29
C VAL A 131 25.01 11.01 1.42
N TYR A 132 25.65 11.31 0.29
CA TYR A 132 27.00 11.84 0.27
C TYR A 132 27.00 13.33 0.66
N VAL A 133 27.91 13.71 1.56
CA VAL A 133 28.09 15.09 2.03
C VAL A 133 29.54 15.52 1.90
N GLU A 134 29.73 16.70 1.31
CA GLU A 134 31.04 17.29 1.00
C GLU A 134 31.54 18.20 2.12
N SER A 135 30.63 18.78 2.91
CA SER A 135 30.95 19.74 3.96
C SER A 135 29.91 19.74 5.08
N ALA A 136 30.27 20.32 6.23
CA ALA A 136 29.36 20.49 7.36
C ALA A 136 28.23 21.50 7.05
N THR A 137 28.59 22.62 6.44
CA THR A 137 27.68 23.75 6.13
C THR A 137 27.78 24.08 4.64
N ALA A 138 26.76 24.76 4.11
CA ALA A 138 26.78 25.27 2.74
C ALA A 138 28.10 26.01 2.44
N PRO A 139 28.76 25.71 1.30
CA PRO A 139 29.93 26.48 0.89
C PRO A 139 29.56 27.95 0.71
N ALA A 140 30.46 28.86 1.11
CA ALA A 140 30.29 30.27 0.84
C ALA A 140 30.07 30.49 -0.68
N PRO A 141 29.20 31.43 -1.09
CA PRO A 141 29.03 31.72 -2.51
C PRO A 141 30.38 32.06 -3.12
N THR A 142 30.82 31.26 -4.10
CA THR A 142 32.04 31.57 -4.85
C THR A 142 31.80 32.87 -5.61
N PRO A 143 32.73 33.84 -5.57
CA PRO A 143 32.61 35.04 -6.38
C PRO A 143 32.51 34.62 -7.85
N VAL A 144 31.40 34.97 -8.52
CA VAL A 144 31.28 34.82 -9.96
C VAL A 144 32.33 35.75 -10.58
N PRO A 145 33.30 35.26 -11.38
CA PRO A 145 34.21 36.15 -12.08
C PRO A 145 33.38 37.03 -13.01
N ALA A 146 33.49 38.35 -12.81
CA ALA A 146 32.91 39.33 -13.72
C ALA A 146 33.50 39.15 -15.13
N PRO A 147 32.70 39.35 -16.21
CA PRO A 147 33.18 39.22 -17.58
C PRO A 147 34.28 40.23 -17.92
#